data_AF-A0A660MMX0-F1
#
_entry.id   AF-A0A660MMX0-F1
#
_cell.length_a   1.000
_cell.length_b   1.000
_cell.length_c   1.000
_cell.angle_alpha   90.00
_cell.angle_beta   90.00
_cell.angle_gamma   90.00
#
_symmetry.space_group_name_H-M   'P 1'
#
loop_
_entity.id
_entity.type
_entity.pdbx_description
1 polymer ?
#
loop_
_entity_poly.entity_id
_entity_poly.type
_entity_poly.pdbx_seq_one_letter_code
_entity_poly.pdbx_strand_id
1 'polypeptide(L)'
;MFFLLMSVCLSVTVSVLLKVARQRRLDITQMVAVNYPVAALLTWLVARPSWANADGFWASWWLFALLGVLLPLVFVVMGRAVQAAGIVRADAAQRVALVIPL
;
A
#
# COMPACT_ATOMS: atom_id res chain seq x y z
N MET A 1 -22.78 -3.24 11.25
CA MET A 1 -22.59 -4.60 10.68
C MET A 1 -22.35 -4.60 9.16
N PHE A 2 -23.02 -3.72 8.40
CA PHE A 2 -22.77 -3.56 6.95
C PHE A 2 -21.31 -3.22 6.60
N PHE A 3 -20.66 -2.29 7.33
CA PHE A 3 -19.24 -1.98 7.13
C PHE A 3 -18.30 -3.17 7.38
N LEU A 4 -18.65 -4.07 8.31
CA LEU A 4 -17.89 -5.29 8.56
C LEU A 4 -17.99 -6.26 7.39
N LEU A 5 -19.19 -6.48 6.86
CA LEU A 5 -19.39 -7.32 5.68
C LEU A 5 -18.67 -6.75 4.45
N MET A 6 -18.78 -5.44 4.23
CA MET A 6 -18.01 -4.74 3.17
C MET A 6 -16.51 -4.90 3.35
N SER A 7 -15.99 -4.75 4.57
CA SER A 7 -14.56 -4.92 4.87
C SER A 7 -14.09 -6.36 4.59
N VAL A 8 -14.88 -7.37 4.98
CA VAL A 8 -14.59 -8.77 4.70
C VAL A 8 -14.61 -9.04 3.19
N CYS A 9 -15.66 -8.59 2.47
CA CYS A 9 -15.73 -8.73 1.02
C CYS A 9 -14.54 -8.05 0.32
N LEU A 10 -14.21 -6.82 0.70
CA LEU A 10 -13.09 -6.07 0.12
C LEU A 10 -11.76 -6.77 0.39
N SER A 11 -11.55 -7.31 1.59
CA SER A 11 -10.37 -8.09 1.95
C SER A 11 -10.23 -9.36 1.10
N VAL A 12 -11.33 -10.09 0.89
CA VAL A 12 -11.36 -11.27 0.01
C VAL A 12 -11.09 -10.88 -1.44
N THR A 13 -11.70 -9.80 -1.94
CA THR A 13 -11.47 -9.30 -3.30
C THR A 13 -10.01 -8.91 -3.52
N VAL A 14 -9.38 -8.21 -2.58
CA VAL A 14 -7.95 -7.86 -2.65
C VAL A 14 -7.09 -9.13 -2.68
N SER A 15 -7.41 -10.13 -1.87
CA SER A 15 -6.69 -11.41 -1.85
C SER A 15 -6.79 -12.15 -3.19
N VAL A 16 -7.97 -12.17 -3.81
CA VAL A 16 -8.19 -12.75 -5.14
C VAL A 16 -7.42 -11.96 -6.21
N LEU A 17 -7.46 -10.63 -6.15
CA LEU A 17 -6.77 -9.75 -7.11
C LEU A 17 -5.25 -9.96 -7.06
N LEU A 18 -4.67 -10.05 -5.86
CA LEU A 18 -3.24 -10.36 -5.67
C LEU A 18 -2.89 -11.75 -6.21
N LYS A 19 -3.77 -12.74 -6.03
CA LYS A 19 -3.56 -14.10 -6.55
C LYS A 19 -3.56 -14.13 -8.09
N VAL A 20 -4.45 -13.38 -8.73
CA VAL A 20 -4.54 -13.24 -10.20
C VAL A 20 -3.34 -12.46 -10.74
N ALA A 21 -2.98 -11.34 -10.11
CA ALA A 21 -1.83 -10.54 -10.51
C ALA A 21 -0.52 -11.33 -10.45
N ARG A 22 -0.37 -12.19 -9.43
CA ARG A 22 0.75 -13.12 -9.31
C ARG A 22 0.79 -14.16 -10.42
N GLN A 23 -0.36 -14.71 -10.83
CA GLN A 23 -0.43 -15.64 -11.97
C GLN A 23 0.01 -14.99 -13.28
N ARG A 24 -0.21 -13.67 -13.41
CA ARG A 24 0.19 -12.87 -14.57
C ARG A 24 1.64 -12.36 -14.50
N ARG A 25 2.43 -12.72 -13.47
CA ARG A 25 3.78 -12.19 -13.19
C ARG A 25 3.85 -10.65 -13.27
N LEU A 26 2.79 -9.97 -12.84
CA LEU A 26 2.81 -8.51 -12.79
C LEU A 26 3.89 -8.06 -11.80
N ASP A 27 4.69 -7.09 -12.21
CA ASP A 27 5.74 -6.54 -11.38
C ASP A 27 5.08 -5.76 -10.22
N ILE A 28 5.51 -6.07 -8.99
CA ILE A 28 5.00 -5.42 -7.76
C ILE A 28 5.17 -3.90 -7.86
N THR A 29 6.24 -3.47 -8.51
CA THR A 29 6.54 -2.06 -8.81
C THR A 29 5.40 -1.39 -9.59
N GLN A 30 4.90 -2.04 -10.65
CA GLN A 30 3.78 -1.52 -11.44
C GLN A 30 2.47 -1.56 -10.68
N MET A 31 2.22 -2.61 -9.90
CA MET A 31 0.99 -2.71 -9.10
C MET A 31 0.91 -1.57 -8.07
N VAL A 32 2.02 -1.25 -7.40
CA VAL A 32 2.09 -0.15 -6.42
C VAL A 32 1.96 1.20 -7.10
N ALA A 33 2.63 1.38 -8.25
CA ALA A 33 2.57 2.60 -9.04
C ALA A 33 1.15 2.90 -9.55
N VAL A 34 0.34 1.88 -9.88
CA VAL A 34 -1.06 2.04 -10.30
C VAL A 34 -2.00 2.18 -9.09
N ASN A 35 -1.71 1.51 -7.99
CA ASN A 35 -2.55 1.59 -6.78
C ASN A 35 -2.60 3.00 -6.20
N TYR A 36 -1.48 3.73 -6.19
CA TYR A 36 -1.40 5.09 -5.63
C TYR A 36 -2.34 6.11 -6.31
N PRO A 37 -2.30 6.31 -7.64
CA PRO A 37 -3.20 7.24 -8.31
C PRO A 37 -4.66 6.77 -8.24
N VAL A 38 -4.91 5.45 -8.28
CA VAL A 38 -6.28 4.91 -8.13
C VAL A 38 -6.83 5.18 -6.74
N ALA A 39 -6.05 4.96 -5.68
CA ALA A 39 -6.44 5.25 -4.32
C ALA A 39 -6.64 6.76 -4.09
N ALA A 40 -5.76 7.60 -4.63
CA ALA A 40 -5.94 9.06 -4.56
C ALA A 40 -7.22 9.51 -5.26
N LEU A 41 -7.50 9.00 -6.45
CA LEU A 41 -8.70 9.32 -7.22
C LEU A 41 -9.98 8.85 -6.51
N LEU A 42 -9.99 7.62 -6.00
CA LEU A 42 -11.12 7.09 -5.23
C LEU A 42 -11.35 7.89 -3.95
N THR A 43 -10.28 8.25 -3.24
CA THR A 43 -10.38 9.06 -2.02
C THR A 43 -10.99 10.42 -2.34
N TRP A 44 -10.59 11.03 -3.46
CA TRP A 44 -11.17 12.29 -3.91
C TRP A 44 -12.66 12.16 -4.28
N LEU A 45 -13.04 11.09 -4.99
CA LEU A 45 -14.42 10.81 -5.42
C LEU A 45 -15.36 10.47 -4.25
N VAL A 46 -14.90 9.62 -3.32
CA VAL A 46 -15.73 9.06 -2.23
C VAL A 46 -15.73 9.96 -1.02
N ALA A 47 -14.56 10.40 -0.56
CA ALA A 47 -14.46 11.15 0.70
C ALA A 47 -14.69 12.65 0.53
N ARG A 48 -14.61 13.19 -0.71
CA ARG A 48 -14.74 14.63 -1.03
C ARG A 48 -14.03 15.50 0.00
N PRO A 49 -12.68 15.48 0.01
CA PRO A 49 -11.90 16.12 1.07
C PRO A 49 -12.33 17.58 1.25
N SER A 50 -12.79 17.92 2.46
CA SER A 50 -13.12 19.29 2.82
C SER A 50 -11.85 20.05 3.20
N TRP A 51 -11.70 21.26 2.69
CA TRP A 51 -10.57 22.13 3.00
C TRP A 51 -10.68 22.81 4.37
N ALA A 52 -11.70 22.47 5.17
CA ALA A 52 -12.01 23.11 6.44
C ALA A 52 -10.90 22.94 7.50
N ASN A 53 -10.02 21.95 7.34
CA ASN A 53 -8.90 21.68 8.26
C ASN A 53 -7.53 21.96 7.61
N ALA A 54 -7.47 22.80 6.56
CA ALA A 54 -6.25 23.08 5.81
C ALA A 54 -5.14 23.75 6.65
N ASP A 55 -5.49 24.44 7.74
CA ASP A 55 -4.53 25.15 8.58
C ASP A 55 -3.51 24.20 9.24
N GLY A 56 -3.94 22.99 9.65
CA GLY A 56 -3.05 21.96 10.19
C GLY A 56 -2.23 21.23 9.12
N PHE A 57 -2.70 21.22 7.87
CA PHE A 57 -1.99 20.60 6.75
C PHE A 57 -0.70 21.36 6.43
N TRP A 58 -0.73 22.69 6.39
CA TRP A 58 0.44 23.51 6.09
C TRP A 58 1.56 23.39 7.14
N ALA A 59 1.23 23.08 8.39
CA ALA A 59 2.25 22.83 9.43
C ALA A 59 2.95 21.47 9.25
N SER A 60 2.26 20.47 8.69
CA SER A 60 2.72 19.08 8.60
C SER A 60 2.84 18.54 7.17
N TRP A 61 2.83 19.42 6.16
CA TRP A 61 2.82 19.02 4.74
C TRP A 61 4.01 18.11 4.37
N TRP A 62 5.15 18.34 5.01
CA TRP A 62 6.37 17.56 4.81
C TRP A 62 6.23 16.11 5.29
N LEU A 63 5.44 15.83 6.34
CA LEU A 63 5.16 14.47 6.81
C LEU A 63 4.34 13.70 5.78
N PHE A 64 3.35 14.36 5.16
CA PHE A 64 2.55 13.74 4.10
C PHE A 64 3.38 13.50 2.83
N ALA A 65 4.25 14.44 2.47
CA ALA A 65 5.19 14.26 1.36
C ALA A 65 6.17 13.12 1.64
N LEU A 66 6.73 13.07 2.86
CA LEU A 66 7.64 12.02 3.29
C LEU A 66 6.96 10.66 3.26
N LEU A 67 5.75 10.54 3.81
CA LEU A 67 4.97 9.30 3.80
C LEU A 67 4.63 8.88 2.36
N GLY A 68 4.25 9.84 1.52
CA GLY A 68 3.96 9.63 0.09
C GLY A 68 5.15 9.09 -0.70
N VAL A 69 6.38 9.38 -0.28
CA VAL A 69 7.61 8.85 -0.89
C VAL A 69 8.07 7.55 -0.23
N LEU A 70 8.09 7.50 1.11
CA LEU A 70 8.61 6.36 1.87
C LEU A 70 7.81 5.09 1.57
N LEU A 71 6.49 5.21 1.55
CA LEU A 71 5.59 4.07 1.43
C LEU A 71 5.78 3.33 0.09
N PRO A 72 5.73 4.00 -1.09
CA PRO A 72 6.06 3.33 -2.35
C PRO A 72 7.51 2.88 -2.43
N LEU A 73 8.47 3.63 -1.87
CA LEU A 73 9.88 3.22 -1.85
C LEU A 73 10.06 1.86 -1.15
N VAL A 74 9.40 1.65 -0.01
CA VAL A 74 9.44 0.37 0.73
C VAL A 74 8.90 -0.76 -0.13
N PHE A 75 7.80 -0.57 -0.86
CA PHE A 75 7.26 -1.59 -1.75
C PHE A 75 8.19 -1.91 -2.94
N VAL A 76 8.84 -0.90 -3.52
CA VAL A 76 9.82 -1.11 -4.60
C VAL A 76 11.04 -1.88 -4.08
N VAL A 77 11.57 -1.49 -2.91
CA VAL A 77 12.68 -2.19 -2.25
C VAL A 77 12.30 -3.63 -1.96
N MET A 78 11.08 -3.89 -1.45
CA MET A 78 10.58 -5.25 -1.22
C MET A 78 10.52 -6.06 -2.52
N GLY A 79 9.98 -5.48 -3.60
CA GLY A 79 9.92 -6.11 -4.91
C GLY A 79 11.31 -6.49 -5.43
N ARG A 80 12.29 -5.60 -5.28
CA ARG A 80 13.70 -5.86 -5.66
C ARG A 80 14.38 -6.88 -4.76
N ALA A 81 14.15 -6.84 -3.45
CA ALA A 81 14.67 -7.83 -2.51
C ALA A 81 14.14 -9.25 -2.82
N VAL A 82 12.87 -9.37 -3.17
CA VAL A 82 12.25 -10.63 -3.61
C VAL A 82 12.88 -11.13 -4.91
N GLN A 83 13.15 -10.25 -5.87
CA GLN A 83 13.80 -10.61 -7.14
C GLN A 83 15.26 -11.05 -6.95
N ALA A 84 16.02 -10.38 -6.07
CA ALA A 84 17.44 -10.63 -5.87
C ALA A 84 17.74 -11.79 -4.90
N ALA A 85 17.03 -11.88 -3.78
CA ALA A 85 17.29 -12.87 -2.72
C ALA A 85 16.36 -14.09 -2.79
N GLY A 86 15.31 -14.04 -3.61
CA GLY A 86 14.25 -15.04 -3.67
C GLY A 86 13.18 -14.83 -2.59
N ILE A 87 11.95 -15.23 -2.92
CA ILE A 87 10.73 -15.01 -2.11
C ILE A 87 10.89 -15.53 -0.67
N VAL A 88 11.52 -16.68 -0.48
CA VAL A 88 11.65 -17.33 0.84
C VAL A 88 12.51 -16.50 1.81
N ARG A 89 13.58 -15.89 1.31
CA ARG A 89 14.49 -15.08 2.15
C ARG A 89 13.86 -13.72 2.47
N ALA A 90 13.16 -13.12 1.51
CA ALA A 90 12.41 -11.88 1.73
C ALA A 90 11.27 -12.08 2.74
N ASP A 91 10.51 -13.18 2.64
CA ASP A 91 9.43 -13.50 3.59
C ASP A 91 9.98 -13.75 5.00
N ALA A 92 11.11 -14.45 5.12
CA ALA A 92 11.78 -14.65 6.41
C ALA A 92 12.23 -13.33 7.04
N ALA A 93 12.83 -12.42 6.26
CA ALA A 93 13.22 -11.09 6.74
C ALA A 93 12.01 -10.26 7.19
N GLN A 94 10.89 -10.34 6.46
CA GLN A 94 9.62 -9.69 6.84
C GLN A 94 9.06 -10.22 8.16
N ARG A 95 9.14 -11.54 8.38
CA ARG A 95 8.71 -12.16 9.64
C ARG A 95 9.64 -11.79 10.80
N VAL A 96 10.94 -11.68 10.57
CA VAL A 96 11.90 -11.21 11.58
C VAL A 96 11.63 -9.75 11.95
N ALA A 97 11.30 -8.89 10.99
CA ALA A 97 10.88 -7.51 11.26
C ALA A 97 9.61 -7.43 12.12
N LEU A 98 8.73 -8.44 12.08
CA LEU A 98 7.56 -8.55 12.95
C LEU A 98 7.93 -8.95 14.39
N VAL A 99 9.03 -9.69 14.56
CA VAL A 99 9.49 -10.22 15.85
C VAL A 99 10.39 -9.25 16.59
N ILE A 100 11.05 -8.33 15.89
CA ILE A 100 11.86 -7.27 16.49
C ILE A 100 10.98 -6.02 16.62
N PRO A 101 10.42 -5.72 17.81
CA PRO A 101 9.73 -4.46 18.01
C PRO A 101 10.82 -3.38 18.10
N LEU A 102 10.79 -2.43 17.16
CA LEU A 102 11.56 -1.20 17.26
C LEU A 102 10.79 -0.19 18.13
#